data_AF-U2D658-F1
#
_entry.id   AF-U2D658-F1
#
_cell.length_a   1.000
_cell.length_b   1.000
_cell.length_c   1.000
_cell.angle_alpha   90.00
_cell.angle_beta   90.00
_cell.angle_gamma   90.00
#
_symmetry.space_group_name_H-M   'P 1'
#
loop_
_entity.id
_entity.type
_entity.pdbx_description
1 polymer ?
#
loop_
_entity_poly.entity_id
_entity_poly.type
_entity_poly.pdbx_seq_one_letter_code
_entity_poly.pdbx_strand_id
1 'polypeptide(L)'
;MDNLIVEEEMINYKDIKDYLPIITTILAALLTYFFVFRKGKKDKFNTQIEEGLEEIISPMLHSLRFIMREKNPFQREKLIKAFFFKYSSEETKLYKMCSKYIVDWYYKTEDLFYEFIDSRKKEDWEIFWVYFYKYNIMINEEYKSIRTIIYSDYRWLVDLNQKNPFLRLVIEFFVLIYEMCKFIILSCFIFIMGFIVDNIQGKHLIPAYLKQLALLILFIFLLVYCILLMCLSSYASQKQMLKESHSRMFFQKVFPRVYNIWNRYIYMDVEKEKKKISIPDFYK
;
A
#
# COMPACT_ATOMS: atom_id res chain seq x y z
N MET A 1 32.42 -60.84 25.11
CA MET A 1 33.46 -59.80 25.03
C MET A 1 33.40 -59.30 23.61
N ASP A 2 32.74 -58.16 23.42
CA ASP A 2 33.02 -57.16 22.40
C ASP A 2 31.94 -56.09 22.57
N ASN A 3 32.29 -55.15 23.43
CA ASN A 3 31.54 -53.92 23.65
C ASN A 3 31.63 -53.12 22.34
N LEU A 4 30.61 -53.26 21.49
CA LEU A 4 30.27 -52.27 20.49
C LEU A 4 29.78 -51.04 21.24
N ILE A 5 30.76 -50.22 21.64
CA ILE A 5 30.58 -48.85 22.06
C ILE A 5 30.01 -48.13 20.83
N VAL A 6 28.69 -48.02 20.81
CA VAL A 6 28.02 -46.99 20.03
C VAL A 6 28.43 -45.68 20.70
N GLU A 7 29.52 -45.07 20.22
CA GLU A 7 29.77 -43.64 20.40
C GLU A 7 28.60 -42.91 19.72
N GLU A 8 27.50 -42.77 20.44
CA GLU A 8 26.60 -41.65 20.21
C GLU A 8 27.46 -40.39 20.34
N GLU A 9 27.75 -39.74 19.22
CA GLU A 9 28.25 -38.37 19.16
C GLU A 9 27.21 -37.46 19.83
N MET A 10 27.18 -37.48 21.17
CA MET A 10 26.55 -36.45 21.96
C MET A 10 27.35 -35.19 21.70
N ILE A 11 26.87 -34.37 20.77
CA ILE A 11 27.35 -33.01 20.51
C ILE A 11 27.57 -32.36 21.87
N ASN A 12 28.84 -32.19 22.24
CA ASN A 12 29.22 -31.79 23.58
C ASN A 12 28.70 -30.37 23.79
N TYR A 13 27.88 -30.15 24.82
CA TYR A 13 27.29 -28.85 25.14
C TYR A 13 28.36 -27.73 25.24
N LYS A 14 29.59 -28.11 25.56
CA LYS A 14 30.77 -27.24 25.59
C LYS A 14 31.12 -26.66 24.21
N ASP A 15 31.01 -27.46 23.15
CA ASP A 15 31.35 -27.06 21.78
C ASP A 15 30.31 -26.06 21.24
N ILE A 16 29.01 -26.27 21.51
CA ILE A 16 27.94 -25.33 21.10
C ILE A 16 28.12 -23.94 21.74
N LYS A 17 28.56 -23.89 23.00
CA LYS A 17 28.75 -22.63 23.73
C LYS A 17 29.83 -21.76 23.10
N ASP A 18 30.87 -22.37 22.54
CA ASP A 18 31.99 -21.67 21.91
C ASP A 18 31.61 -21.11 20.52
N TYR A 19 30.65 -21.72 19.82
CA TYR A 19 30.09 -21.19 18.56
C TYR A 19 28.97 -20.15 18.77
N LEU A 20 28.42 -20.04 19.98
CA LEU A 20 27.30 -19.15 20.28
C LEU A 20 27.59 -17.66 19.95
N PRO A 21 28.77 -17.09 20.26
CA PRO A 21 29.12 -15.74 19.84
C PRO A 21 29.12 -15.56 18.32
N ILE A 22 29.60 -16.54 17.56
CA ILE A 22 29.64 -16.50 16.10
C ILE A 22 28.22 -16.55 15.54
N ILE A 23 27.38 -17.45 16.05
CA ILE A 23 25.97 -17.58 15.66
C ILE A 23 25.21 -16.27 15.97
N THR A 24 25.39 -15.71 17.16
CA THR A 24 24.73 -14.43 17.53
C THR A 24 25.19 -13.27 16.65
N THR A 25 26.47 -13.22 16.27
CA THR A 25 27.01 -12.18 15.38
C THR A 25 26.40 -12.30 13.97
N ILE A 26 26.31 -13.52 13.43
CA ILE A 26 25.69 -13.76 12.12
C ILE A 26 24.20 -13.39 12.16
N LEU A 27 23.47 -13.78 13.20
CA LEU A 27 22.05 -13.45 13.36
C LEU A 27 21.84 -11.93 13.51
N ALA A 28 22.68 -11.25 14.29
CA ALA A 28 22.62 -9.81 14.44
C ALA A 28 22.90 -9.07 13.12
N ALA A 29 23.88 -9.53 12.35
CA ALA A 29 24.18 -8.97 11.03
C ALA A 29 23.02 -9.16 10.05
N LEU A 30 22.42 -10.36 10.02
CA LEU A 30 21.25 -10.65 9.19
C LEU A 30 20.04 -9.77 9.58
N LEU A 31 19.72 -9.69 10.88
CA LEU A 31 18.65 -8.83 11.38
C LEU A 31 18.88 -7.38 10.99
N THR A 32 20.08 -6.86 11.24
CA THR A 32 20.46 -5.49 10.89
C THR A 32 20.29 -5.24 9.39
N TYR A 33 20.77 -6.16 8.55
CA TYR A 33 20.60 -6.07 7.10
C TYR A 33 19.12 -6.01 6.70
N PHE A 34 18.27 -6.89 7.24
CA PHE A 34 16.83 -6.89 6.95
C PHE A 34 16.14 -5.60 7.39
N PHE A 35 16.45 -5.10 8.59
CA PHE A 35 15.88 -3.85 9.10
C PHE A 35 16.34 -2.64 8.27
N VAL A 36 17.63 -2.53 7.98
CA VAL A 36 18.20 -1.43 7.19
C VAL A 36 17.65 -1.45 5.76
N PHE A 37 17.62 -2.62 5.11
CA PHE A 37 17.12 -2.75 3.74
C PHE A 37 15.63 -2.42 3.64
N ARG A 38 14.82 -2.89 4.59
CA ARG A 38 13.39 -2.60 4.64
C ARG A 38 13.13 -1.12 4.90
N LYS A 39 13.87 -0.52 5.84
CA LYS A 39 13.79 0.92 6.14
C LYS A 39 14.18 1.74 4.91
N GLY A 40 15.31 1.44 4.28
CA GLY A 40 15.78 2.15 3.08
C GLY A 40 14.80 2.08 1.91
N LYS A 41 14.11 0.95 1.70
CA LYS A 41 13.03 0.86 0.70
C LYS A 41 11.81 1.73 1.04
N LYS A 42 11.38 1.72 2.31
CA LYS A 42 10.25 2.56 2.77
C LYS A 42 10.60 4.05 2.62
N ASP A 43 11.80 4.43 3.03
CA ASP A 43 12.25 5.83 2.98
C ASP A 43 12.31 6.32 1.54
N LYS A 44 12.93 5.55 0.63
CA LYS A 44 12.94 5.87 -0.82
C LYS A 44 11.53 6.01 -1.41
N PHE A 45 10.62 5.12 -1.04
CA PHE A 45 9.23 5.17 -1.50
C PHE A 45 8.51 6.42 -0.99
N ASN A 46 8.68 6.76 0.29
CA ASN A 46 8.09 7.97 0.88
C ASN A 46 8.66 9.23 0.22
N THR A 47 9.97 9.31 0.01
CA THR A 47 10.60 10.45 -0.68
C THR A 47 10.05 10.62 -2.10
N GLN A 48 9.90 9.53 -2.87
CA GLN A 48 9.31 9.61 -4.22
C GLN A 48 7.87 10.12 -4.21
N ILE A 49 7.08 9.70 -3.21
CA ILE A 49 5.70 10.17 -3.05
C ILE A 49 5.65 11.64 -2.63
N GLU A 50 6.53 12.07 -1.73
CA GLU A 50 6.65 13.46 -1.30
C GLU A 50 7.05 14.36 -2.47
N GLU A 51 8.07 13.97 -3.24
CA GLU A 51 8.47 14.68 -4.47
C GLU A 51 7.32 14.74 -5.48
N GLY A 52 6.62 13.63 -5.74
CA GLY A 52 5.47 13.60 -6.65
C GLY A 52 4.30 14.47 -6.17
N LEU A 53 4.07 14.53 -4.85
CA LEU A 53 3.07 15.40 -4.25
C LEU A 53 3.41 16.87 -4.48
N GLU A 54 4.63 17.28 -4.14
CA GLU A 54 5.07 18.67 -4.19
C GLU A 54 5.22 19.18 -5.61
N GLU A 55 5.80 18.38 -6.50
CA GLU A 55 6.12 18.81 -7.86
C GLU A 55 4.92 18.75 -8.81
N ILE A 56 3.96 17.85 -8.59
CA ILE A 56 2.88 17.57 -9.56
C ILE A 56 1.51 17.66 -8.93
N ILE A 57 1.18 16.77 -7.99
CA ILE A 57 -0.21 16.60 -7.53
C ILE A 57 -0.73 17.89 -6.88
N SER A 58 0.08 18.53 -6.03
CA SER A 58 -0.31 19.76 -5.35
C SER A 58 -0.48 20.93 -6.34
N PRO A 59 0.51 21.30 -7.19
CA PRO A 59 0.33 22.32 -8.22
C PRO A 59 -0.85 22.04 -9.16
N MET A 60 -1.06 20.78 -9.54
CA MET A 60 -2.14 20.36 -10.42
C MET A 60 -3.50 20.54 -9.75
N LEU A 61 -3.66 20.10 -8.50
CA LEU A 61 -4.87 20.31 -7.71
C LEU A 61 -5.19 21.79 -7.56
N HIS A 62 -4.19 22.63 -7.29
CA HIS A 62 -4.39 24.08 -7.20
C HIS A 62 -4.86 24.69 -8.53
N SER A 63 -4.25 24.28 -9.64
CA SER A 63 -4.61 24.74 -10.98
C SER A 63 -6.05 24.33 -11.35
N LEU A 64 -6.41 23.07 -11.09
CA LEU A 64 -7.76 22.54 -11.32
C LEU A 64 -8.80 23.27 -10.46
N ARG A 65 -8.52 23.49 -9.17
CA ARG A 65 -9.41 24.27 -8.28
C ARG A 65 -9.63 25.69 -8.78
N PHE A 66 -8.61 26.31 -9.37
CA PHE A 66 -8.73 27.64 -9.94
C PHE A 66 -9.65 27.63 -11.17
N ILE A 67 -9.45 26.69 -12.10
CA ILE A 67 -10.30 26.50 -13.28
C ILE A 67 -11.76 26.24 -12.88
N MET A 68 -12.00 25.36 -11.90
CA MET A 68 -13.34 24.98 -11.47
C MET A 68 -14.11 26.10 -10.78
N ARG A 69 -13.41 27.13 -10.27
CA ARG A 69 -14.02 28.30 -9.64
C ARG A 69 -14.27 29.44 -10.63
N GLU A 70 -13.62 29.42 -11.78
CA GLU A 70 -13.74 30.49 -12.77
C GLU A 70 -15.15 30.49 -13.38
N LYS A 71 -15.82 31.64 -13.29
CA LYS A 71 -17.19 31.81 -13.79
C LYS A 71 -17.18 32.28 -15.24
N ASN A 72 -16.20 33.08 -15.64
CA ASN A 72 -16.10 33.63 -16.98
C ASN A 72 -15.71 32.52 -17.99
N PRO A 73 -16.55 32.20 -18.99
CA PRO A 73 -16.27 31.14 -19.95
C PRO A 73 -14.96 31.31 -20.73
N PHE A 74 -14.67 32.54 -21.16
CA PHE A 74 -13.45 32.86 -21.91
C PHE A 74 -12.20 32.68 -21.06
N GLN A 75 -12.23 33.18 -19.82
CA GLN A 75 -11.11 33.00 -18.90
C GLN A 75 -10.93 31.52 -18.54
N ARG A 76 -12.02 30.77 -18.34
CA ARG A 76 -11.97 29.34 -18.04
C ARG A 76 -11.30 28.57 -19.17
N GLU A 77 -11.70 28.77 -20.42
CA GLU A 77 -11.06 28.13 -21.58
C GLU A 77 -9.57 28.47 -21.63
N LYS A 78 -9.19 29.74 -21.42
CA LYS A 78 -7.79 30.16 -21.37
C LYS A 78 -7.01 29.44 -20.27
N LEU A 79 -7.60 29.25 -19.09
CA LEU A 79 -6.98 28.54 -17.96
C LEU A 79 -6.84 27.05 -18.23
N ILE A 80 -7.84 26.42 -18.86
CA ILE A 80 -7.77 25.01 -19.27
C ILE A 80 -6.67 24.81 -20.30
N LYS A 81 -6.58 25.69 -21.30
CA LYS A 81 -5.52 25.65 -22.31
C LYS A 81 -4.14 25.83 -21.68
N ALA A 82 -4.00 26.78 -20.75
CA ALA A 82 -2.76 26.98 -20.00
C ALA A 82 -2.41 25.77 -19.11
N PHE A 83 -3.41 25.09 -18.56
CA PHE A 83 -3.24 23.87 -17.79
C PHE A 83 -2.66 22.74 -18.63
N PHE A 84 -3.26 22.40 -19.76
CA PHE A 84 -2.74 21.35 -20.64
C PHE A 84 -1.36 21.72 -21.20
N PHE A 85 -1.17 22.96 -21.63
CA PHE A 85 0.15 23.42 -22.10
C PHE A 85 1.25 23.25 -21.05
N LYS A 86 0.95 23.55 -19.77
CA LYS A 86 1.90 23.38 -18.66
C LYS A 86 2.24 21.90 -18.41
N TYR A 87 1.28 20.99 -18.54
CA TYR A 87 1.44 19.58 -18.17
C TYR A 87 1.72 18.66 -19.37
N SER A 88 1.75 19.19 -20.59
CA SER A 88 2.12 18.47 -21.83
C SER A 88 3.42 18.93 -22.48
N SER A 89 4.13 19.92 -21.91
CA SER A 89 5.46 20.30 -22.39
C SER A 89 6.51 19.20 -22.17
N GLU A 90 7.62 19.26 -22.92
CA GLU A 90 8.72 18.29 -22.81
C GLU A 90 9.37 18.27 -21.42
N GLU A 91 9.29 19.37 -20.69
CA GLU A 91 9.81 19.51 -19.32
C GLU A 91 8.87 18.94 -18.25
N THR A 92 7.77 18.31 -18.64
CA THR A 92 6.75 17.89 -17.68
C THR A 92 7.23 16.72 -16.84
N LYS A 93 6.96 16.85 -15.54
CA LYS A 93 7.26 15.79 -14.57
C LYS A 93 6.15 14.75 -14.49
N LEU A 94 5.17 14.74 -15.40
CA LEU A 94 3.95 13.92 -15.29
C LEU A 94 4.26 12.42 -15.09
N TYR A 95 5.40 11.94 -15.60
CA TYR A 95 5.92 10.58 -15.39
C TYR A 95 6.24 10.23 -13.92
N LYS A 96 6.48 11.23 -13.04
CA LYS A 96 6.68 10.99 -11.59
C LYS A 96 5.36 10.78 -10.85
N MET A 97 4.21 10.94 -11.52
CA MET A 97 2.92 10.62 -10.93
C MET A 97 2.83 9.11 -10.68
N CYS A 98 2.56 8.71 -9.43
CA CYS A 98 2.61 7.31 -9.04
C CYS A 98 1.51 6.44 -9.69
N SER A 99 0.40 7.05 -10.10
CA SER A 99 -0.75 6.34 -10.67
C SER A 99 -0.79 6.46 -12.19
N LYS A 100 -0.44 5.36 -12.88
CA LYS A 100 -0.60 5.24 -14.33
C LYS A 100 -2.03 5.58 -14.79
N TYR A 101 -3.03 5.18 -14.00
CA TYR A 101 -4.43 5.42 -14.33
C TYR A 101 -4.77 6.91 -14.43
N ILE A 102 -4.23 7.73 -13.54
CA ILE A 102 -4.46 9.18 -13.55
C ILE A 102 -3.76 9.81 -14.76
N VAL A 103 -2.56 9.34 -15.11
CA VAL A 103 -1.83 9.77 -16.30
C VAL A 103 -2.60 9.43 -17.59
N ASP A 104 -3.11 8.20 -17.72
CA ASP A 104 -3.92 7.81 -18.88
C ASP A 104 -5.20 8.66 -18.97
N TRP A 105 -5.81 9.00 -17.83
CA TRP A 105 -6.95 9.91 -17.74
C TRP A 105 -6.62 11.34 -18.15
N TYR A 106 -5.44 11.83 -17.80
CA TYR A 106 -4.96 13.15 -18.21
C TYR A 106 -4.94 13.27 -19.73
N TYR A 107 -4.24 12.36 -20.42
CA TYR A 107 -4.13 12.39 -21.88
C TYR A 107 -5.49 12.27 -22.56
N LYS A 108 -6.36 11.38 -22.07
CA LYS A 108 -7.71 11.26 -22.60
C LYS A 108 -8.53 12.54 -22.44
N THR A 109 -8.37 13.25 -21.32
CA THR A 109 -9.08 14.51 -21.06
C THR A 109 -8.52 15.64 -21.93
N GLU A 110 -7.22 15.61 -22.19
CA GLU A 110 -6.54 16.53 -23.11
C GLU A 110 -7.02 16.33 -24.55
N ASP A 111 -7.06 15.10 -25.05
CA ASP A 111 -7.54 14.77 -26.40
C ASP A 111 -8.96 15.30 -26.61
N LEU A 112 -9.86 15.06 -25.65
CA LEU A 112 -11.25 15.55 -25.69
C LEU A 112 -11.33 17.09 -25.66
N PHE A 113 -10.38 17.75 -25.00
CA PHE A 113 -10.31 19.21 -25.01
C PHE A 113 -9.95 19.73 -26.39
N TYR A 114 -8.94 19.15 -27.03
CA TYR A 114 -8.54 19.55 -28.37
C TYR A 114 -9.60 19.22 -29.43
N GLU A 115 -10.29 18.07 -29.30
CA GLU A 115 -11.45 17.73 -30.13
C GLU A 115 -12.55 18.80 -30.03
N PHE A 116 -12.85 19.29 -28.83
CA PHE A 116 -13.78 20.41 -28.63
C PHE A 116 -13.27 21.72 -29.23
N ILE A 117 -11.97 22.04 -29.11
CA ILE A 117 -11.39 23.27 -29.68
C ILE A 117 -11.55 23.28 -31.21
N ASP A 118 -11.38 22.14 -31.86
CA ASP A 118 -11.51 21.99 -33.31
C ASP A 118 -12.97 22.00 -33.77
N SER A 119 -13.87 21.31 -33.06
CA SER A 119 -15.27 21.16 -33.48
C SER A 119 -16.17 22.33 -33.06
N ARG A 120 -15.85 22.97 -31.93
CA ARG A 120 -16.67 23.95 -31.20
C ARG A 120 -18.12 23.49 -30.94
N LYS A 121 -18.36 22.17 -30.89
CA LYS A 121 -19.70 21.60 -30.63
C LYS A 121 -19.99 21.56 -29.13
N LYS A 122 -21.26 21.79 -28.79
CA LYS A 122 -21.75 21.68 -27.40
C LYS A 122 -21.60 20.26 -26.85
N GLU A 123 -21.85 19.25 -27.69
CA GLU A 123 -21.74 17.84 -27.29
C GLU A 123 -20.33 17.48 -26.82
N ASP A 124 -19.32 17.93 -27.57
CA ASP A 124 -17.91 17.69 -27.28
C ASP A 124 -17.46 18.44 -26.01
N TRP A 125 -17.96 19.67 -25.82
CA TRP A 125 -17.76 20.42 -24.56
C TRP A 125 -18.33 19.67 -23.35
N GLU A 126 -19.54 19.13 -23.46
CA GLU A 126 -20.18 18.39 -22.36
C GLU A 126 -19.42 17.09 -22.05
N ILE A 127 -18.93 16.38 -23.07
CA ILE A 127 -18.11 15.17 -22.91
C ILE A 127 -16.79 15.52 -22.22
N PHE A 128 -16.06 16.51 -22.76
CA PHE A 128 -14.83 17.01 -22.16
C PHE A 128 -15.03 17.40 -20.70
N TRP A 129 -16.06 18.20 -20.39
CA TRP A 129 -16.27 18.73 -19.06
C TRP A 129 -16.55 17.63 -18.03
N VAL A 130 -17.30 16.59 -18.42
CA VAL A 130 -17.55 15.43 -17.57
C VAL A 130 -16.25 14.68 -17.26
N TYR A 131 -15.37 14.49 -18.27
CA TYR A 131 -14.07 13.88 -18.09
C TYR A 131 -13.16 14.73 -17.19
N PHE A 132 -13.11 16.04 -17.45
CA PHE A 132 -12.32 17.01 -16.69
C PHE A 132 -12.76 17.11 -15.22
N TYR A 133 -14.07 17.10 -14.97
CA TYR A 133 -14.62 17.08 -13.61
C TYR A 133 -14.20 15.83 -12.84
N LYS A 134 -14.29 14.65 -13.47
CA LYS A 134 -13.86 13.39 -12.84
C LYS A 134 -12.35 13.38 -12.61
N TYR A 135 -11.57 13.86 -13.56
CA TYR A 135 -10.14 14.01 -13.40
C TYR A 135 -9.78 14.88 -12.17
N ASN A 136 -10.48 16.01 -11.98
CA ASN A 136 -10.33 16.83 -10.78
C ASN A 136 -10.69 16.10 -9.47
N ILE A 137 -11.70 15.24 -9.47
CA ILE A 137 -12.01 14.38 -8.31
C ILE A 137 -10.86 13.40 -8.05
N MET A 138 -10.37 12.70 -9.08
CA MET A 138 -9.28 11.73 -8.94
C MET A 138 -8.01 12.37 -8.38
N ILE A 139 -7.61 13.54 -8.89
CA ILE A 139 -6.45 14.29 -8.37
C ILE A 139 -6.66 14.69 -6.91
N ASN A 140 -7.86 15.12 -6.53
CA ASN A 140 -8.16 15.50 -5.15
C ASN A 140 -8.18 14.29 -4.20
N GLU A 141 -8.62 13.12 -4.66
CA GLU A 141 -8.56 11.86 -3.90
C GLU A 141 -7.12 11.37 -3.75
N GLU A 142 -6.34 11.40 -4.84
CA GLU A 142 -4.93 11.03 -4.82
C GLU A 142 -4.14 11.94 -3.87
N TYR A 143 -4.38 13.26 -3.90
CA TYR A 143 -3.79 14.21 -2.95
C TYR A 143 -4.11 13.84 -1.49
N LYS A 144 -5.38 13.53 -1.19
CA LYS A 144 -5.79 13.12 0.17
C LYS A 144 -5.16 11.80 0.59
N SER A 145 -5.06 10.85 -0.34
CA SER A 145 -4.45 9.54 -0.13
C SER A 145 -2.96 9.69 0.17
N ILE A 146 -2.22 10.41 -0.67
CA ILE A 146 -0.79 10.68 -0.48
C ILE A 146 -0.53 11.43 0.83
N ARG A 147 -1.30 12.49 1.11
CA ARG A 147 -1.20 13.20 2.39
C ARG A 147 -1.47 12.27 3.57
N THR A 148 -2.40 11.33 3.41
CA THR A 148 -2.69 10.33 4.44
C THR A 148 -1.51 9.38 4.66
N ILE A 149 -0.80 8.99 3.60
CA ILE A 149 0.42 8.16 3.69
C ILE A 149 1.53 8.88 4.42
N ILE A 150 1.90 10.08 3.93
CA ILE A 150 3.03 10.86 4.45
C ILE A 150 2.83 11.16 5.94
N TYR A 151 1.63 11.63 6.31
CA TYR A 151 1.31 11.97 7.69
C TYR A 151 0.70 10.81 8.49
N SER A 152 0.80 9.56 8.02
CA SER A 152 0.28 8.40 8.77
C SER A 152 1.00 8.21 10.10
N ASP A 153 2.34 8.19 10.06
CA ASP A 153 3.19 8.03 11.24
C ASP A 153 3.05 9.24 12.19
N TYR A 154 2.93 10.45 11.65
CA TYR A 154 2.66 11.66 12.44
C TYR A 154 1.29 11.61 13.14
N ARG A 155 0.21 11.29 12.42
CA ARG A 155 -1.13 11.20 13.02
C ARG A 155 -1.20 10.11 14.07
N TRP A 156 -0.53 8.98 13.84
CA TRP A 156 -0.39 7.92 14.83
C TRP A 156 0.26 8.43 16.12
N LEU A 157 1.34 9.20 16.02
CA LEU A 157 2.01 9.81 17.17
C LEU A 157 1.12 10.84 17.89
N VAL A 158 0.41 11.68 17.15
CA VAL A 158 -0.51 12.67 17.73
C VAL A 158 -1.67 11.97 18.45
N ASP A 159 -2.31 10.99 17.81
CA ASP A 159 -3.41 10.21 18.38
C ASP A 159 -2.97 9.43 19.62
N LEU A 160 -1.71 8.97 19.68
CA LEU A 160 -1.14 8.34 20.89
C LEU A 160 -0.90 9.35 22.01
N ASN A 161 -0.37 10.52 21.69
CA ASN A 161 -0.05 11.55 22.67
C ASN A 161 -1.29 12.24 23.24
N GLN A 162 -2.42 12.23 22.52
CA GLN A 162 -3.70 12.75 23.02
C GLN A 162 -4.43 11.79 23.98
N LYS A 163 -4.02 10.51 24.04
CA LYS A 163 -4.62 9.51 24.94
C LYS A 163 -3.99 9.57 26.33
N ASN A 164 -4.73 9.04 27.32
CA ASN A 164 -4.19 8.85 28.67
C ASN A 164 -2.87 8.06 28.60
N PRO A 165 -1.82 8.45 29.35
CA PRO A 165 -0.52 7.77 29.33
C PRO A 165 -0.60 6.25 29.57
N PHE A 166 -1.55 5.81 30.40
CA PHE A 166 -1.82 4.40 30.64
C PHE A 166 -2.34 3.67 29.39
N LEU A 167 -3.33 4.26 28.68
CA LEU A 167 -3.85 3.69 27.44
C LEU A 167 -2.79 3.64 26.35
N ARG A 168 -1.92 4.65 26.28
CA ARG A 168 -0.76 4.66 25.38
C ARG A 168 0.15 3.45 25.63
N LEU A 169 0.55 3.22 26.88
CA LEU A 169 1.39 2.08 27.26
C LEU A 169 0.73 0.75 26.89
N VAL A 170 -0.56 0.60 27.18
CA VAL A 170 -1.33 -0.62 26.83
C VAL A 170 -1.34 -0.85 25.31
N ILE A 171 -1.55 0.19 24.51
CA ILE A 171 -1.54 0.07 23.03
C ILE A 171 -0.15 -0.30 22.52
N GLU A 172 0.90 0.39 22.98
CA GLU A 172 2.28 0.09 22.61
C GLU A 172 2.66 -1.37 22.98
N PHE A 173 2.19 -1.84 24.15
CA PHE A 173 2.36 -3.22 24.59
C PHE A 173 1.64 -4.23 23.68
N PHE A 174 0.39 -3.98 23.29
CA PHE A 174 -0.32 -4.85 22.33
C PHE A 174 0.35 -4.89 20.96
N VAL A 175 0.89 -3.76 20.48
CA VAL A 175 1.66 -3.71 19.23
C VAL A 175 2.93 -4.55 19.34
N LEU A 176 3.62 -4.50 20.48
CA LEU A 176 4.81 -5.33 20.74
C LEU A 176 4.45 -6.82 20.76
N ILE A 177 3.39 -7.23 21.46
CA ILE A 177 2.92 -8.62 21.45
C ILE A 177 2.58 -9.07 20.02
N TYR A 178 1.91 -8.22 19.24
CA TYR A 178 1.55 -8.51 17.86
C TYR A 178 2.77 -8.76 16.97
N GLU A 179 3.83 -7.95 17.08
CA GLU A 179 5.08 -8.20 16.36
C GLU A 179 5.82 -9.45 16.86
N MET A 180 5.80 -9.73 18.18
CA MET A 180 6.34 -10.98 18.74
C MET A 180 5.60 -12.22 18.20
N CYS A 181 4.27 -12.16 18.08
CA CYS A 181 3.48 -13.25 17.52
C CYS A 181 3.88 -13.55 16.07
N LYS A 182 4.09 -12.52 15.23
CA LYS A 182 4.57 -12.73 13.85
C LYS A 182 5.92 -13.42 13.81
N PHE A 183 6.84 -13.00 14.69
CA PHE A 183 8.17 -13.60 14.77
C PHE A 183 8.09 -15.08 15.16
N ILE A 184 7.30 -15.41 16.19
CA ILE A 184 7.13 -16.80 16.66
C ILE A 184 6.49 -17.66 15.59
N ILE A 185 5.46 -17.17 14.89
CA ILE A 185 4.83 -17.86 13.76
C ILE A 185 5.88 -18.16 12.67
N LEU A 186 6.70 -17.17 12.30
CA LEU A 186 7.76 -17.34 11.31
C LEU A 186 8.80 -18.39 11.76
N SER A 187 9.25 -18.33 13.03
CA SER A 187 10.16 -19.32 13.61
C SER A 187 9.57 -20.73 13.58
N CYS A 188 8.28 -20.89 13.89
CA CYS A 188 7.59 -22.18 13.80
C CYS A 188 7.56 -22.70 12.36
N PHE A 189 7.31 -21.83 11.37
CA PHE A 189 7.36 -22.23 9.95
C PHE A 189 8.76 -22.71 9.54
N ILE A 190 9.82 -22.01 9.96
CA ILE A 190 11.21 -22.43 9.69
C ILE A 190 11.49 -23.79 10.34
N PHE A 191 11.05 -24.01 11.58
CA PHE A 191 11.23 -25.27 12.29
C PHE A 191 10.49 -26.44 11.62
N ILE A 192 9.24 -26.23 11.19
CA ILE A 192 8.46 -27.22 10.45
C ILE A 192 9.13 -27.57 9.12
N MET A 193 9.66 -26.58 8.40
CA MET A 193 10.42 -26.83 7.17
C MET A 193 11.69 -27.65 7.44
N GLY A 194 12.41 -27.36 8.52
CA GLY A 194 13.56 -28.15 8.96
C GLY A 194 13.18 -29.62 9.23
N PHE A 195 12.03 -29.85 9.88
CA PHE A 195 11.51 -31.20 10.13
C PHE A 195 11.14 -31.94 8.83
N ILE A 196 10.58 -31.26 7.83
CA ILE A 196 10.29 -31.87 6.53
C ILE A 196 11.60 -32.32 5.86
N VAL A 197 12.63 -31.49 5.88
CA VAL A 197 13.96 -31.82 5.33
C VAL A 197 14.59 -33.01 6.05
N ASP A 198 14.53 -33.05 7.39
CA ASP A 198 15.07 -34.15 8.19
C ASP A 198 14.41 -35.50 7.86
N ASN A 199 13.08 -35.51 7.67
CA ASN A 199 12.36 -36.72 7.24
C ASN A 199 12.71 -37.15 5.82
N ILE A 200 12.91 -36.21 4.90
CA ILE A 200 13.31 -36.54 3.52
C ILE A 200 14.73 -37.13 3.50
N GLN A 201 15.62 -36.65 4.35
CA GLN A 201 16.98 -37.17 4.48
C GLN A 201 17.06 -38.49 5.26
N GLY A 202 15.99 -38.89 5.97
CA GLY A 202 15.93 -40.12 6.76
C GLY A 202 16.86 -40.14 7.97
N LYS A 203 17.39 -38.99 8.38
CA LYS A 203 18.33 -38.89 9.51
C LYS A 203 17.63 -38.89 10.86
N HIS A 204 16.35 -38.50 10.90
CA HIS A 204 15.51 -38.47 12.10
C HIS A 204 16.19 -37.80 13.32
N LEU A 205 16.96 -36.75 13.06
CA LEU A 205 17.71 -36.02 14.10
C LEU A 205 16.76 -35.26 15.04
N ILE A 206 15.57 -34.90 14.57
CA ILE A 206 14.61 -34.11 15.35
C ILE A 206 13.57 -35.02 16.00
N PRO A 207 13.49 -35.06 17.35
CA PRO A 207 12.49 -35.85 18.05
C PRO A 207 11.04 -35.51 17.64
N ALA A 208 10.21 -36.55 17.48
CA ALA A 208 8.82 -36.40 17.03
C ALA A 208 7.95 -35.53 17.96
N TYR A 209 8.24 -35.49 19.26
CA TYR A 209 7.51 -34.66 20.22
C TYR A 209 7.70 -33.15 19.97
N LEU A 210 8.88 -32.74 19.46
CA LEU A 210 9.15 -31.34 19.10
C LEU A 210 8.29 -30.87 17.93
N LYS A 211 7.97 -31.78 16.99
CA LYS A 211 7.04 -31.48 15.90
C LYS A 211 5.64 -31.17 16.43
N GLN A 212 5.13 -32.00 17.32
CA GLN A 212 3.81 -31.81 17.93
C GLN A 212 3.75 -30.51 18.73
N LEU A 213 4.79 -30.23 19.51
CA LEU A 213 4.94 -29.00 20.27
C LEU A 213 4.99 -27.77 19.35
N ALA A 214 5.77 -27.80 18.26
CA ALA A 214 5.85 -26.70 17.30
C ALA A 214 4.51 -26.42 16.60
N LEU A 215 3.76 -27.46 16.24
CA LEU A 215 2.43 -27.31 15.65
C LEU A 215 1.42 -26.71 16.64
N LEU A 216 1.47 -27.13 17.91
CA LEU A 216 0.61 -26.59 18.96
C LEU A 216 0.93 -25.11 19.23
N ILE A 217 2.22 -24.77 19.33
CA ILE A 217 2.67 -23.37 19.47
C ILE A 217 2.20 -22.55 18.27
N LEU A 218 2.42 -23.03 17.04
CA LEU A 218 1.96 -22.34 15.83
C LEU A 218 0.46 -22.07 15.89
N PHE A 219 -0.35 -23.06 16.25
CA PHE A 219 -1.80 -22.91 16.33
C PHE A 219 -2.23 -21.88 17.37
N ILE A 220 -1.67 -21.93 18.59
CA ILE A 220 -1.96 -20.96 19.65
C ILE A 220 -1.59 -19.55 19.22
N PHE A 221 -0.38 -19.35 18.69
CA PHE A 221 0.08 -18.03 18.27
C PHE A 221 -0.69 -17.50 17.06
N LEU A 222 -1.16 -18.37 16.16
CA LEU A 222 -2.02 -17.98 15.05
C LEU A 222 -3.40 -17.52 15.55
N LEU A 223 -3.98 -18.20 16.54
CA LEU A 223 -5.21 -17.74 17.19
C LEU A 223 -5.03 -16.40 17.90
N VAL A 224 -3.99 -16.25 18.71
CA VAL A 224 -3.66 -14.99 19.39
C VAL A 224 -3.42 -13.89 18.35
N TYR A 225 -2.71 -14.18 17.27
CA TYR A 225 -2.49 -13.24 16.17
C TYR A 225 -3.81 -12.80 15.52
N CYS A 226 -4.74 -13.72 15.27
CA CYS A 226 -6.06 -13.39 14.75
C CYS A 226 -6.87 -12.51 15.70
N ILE A 227 -6.86 -12.80 17.00
CA ILE A 227 -7.55 -11.98 18.02
C ILE A 227 -6.93 -10.58 18.08
N LEU A 228 -5.60 -10.49 18.12
CA LEU A 228 -4.88 -9.22 18.11
C LEU A 228 -5.16 -8.43 16.84
N LEU A 229 -5.28 -9.10 15.69
CA LEU A 229 -5.62 -8.46 14.42
C LEU A 229 -7.04 -7.89 14.46
N MET A 230 -8.01 -8.56 15.08
CA MET A 230 -9.35 -8.03 15.29
C MET A 230 -9.34 -6.83 16.24
N CYS A 231 -8.69 -6.93 17.40
CA CYS A 231 -8.61 -5.85 18.39
C CYS A 231 -7.86 -4.63 17.86
N LEU A 232 -6.77 -4.86 17.12
CA LEU A 232 -6.00 -3.81 16.49
C LEU A 232 -6.57 -3.38 15.16
N SER A 233 -7.54 -4.04 14.53
CA SER A 233 -8.06 -3.64 13.21
C SER A 233 -8.68 -2.25 13.19
N SER A 234 -9.27 -1.80 14.31
CA SER A 234 -9.78 -0.43 14.50
C SER A 234 -8.65 0.61 14.55
N TYR A 235 -7.43 0.18 14.84
CA TYR A 235 -6.23 1.00 14.98
C TYR A 235 -5.27 0.85 13.79
N ALA A 236 -5.15 -0.36 13.26
CA ALA A 236 -4.50 -0.73 12.03
C ALA A 236 -5.26 -0.17 10.84
N SER A 237 -6.58 0.04 10.90
CA SER A 237 -7.31 0.76 9.85
C SER A 237 -6.78 2.20 9.67
N GLN A 238 -6.33 2.87 10.74
CA GLN A 238 -5.68 4.19 10.64
C GLN A 238 -4.28 4.10 9.99
N LYS A 239 -3.54 2.99 10.20
CA LYS A 239 -2.19 2.75 9.63
C LYS A 239 -2.22 2.03 8.26
N GLN A 240 -3.35 1.41 7.93
CA GLN A 240 -3.66 0.67 6.69
C GLN A 240 -4.85 1.30 5.94
N MET A 241 -5.01 2.63 6.03
CA MET A 241 -5.90 3.38 5.13
C MET A 241 -5.40 3.44 3.67
N LEU A 242 -4.49 2.54 3.29
CA LEU A 242 -4.36 2.08 1.93
C LEU A 242 -4.36 0.56 1.88
N LYS A 243 -5.48 0.02 1.38
CA LYS A 243 -5.48 -0.77 0.16
C LYS A 243 -6.93 -1.07 -0.22
N GLU A 244 -7.45 -0.28 -1.16
CA GLU A 244 -8.11 -0.95 -2.29
C GLU A 244 -7.17 -2.03 -2.82
N SER A 245 -7.71 -3.22 -2.98
CA SER A 245 -7.18 -4.37 -2.26
C SER A 245 -6.66 -5.46 -3.19
N HIS A 246 -5.81 -6.33 -2.67
CA HIS A 246 -5.65 -7.68 -3.22
C HIS A 246 -7.00 -8.41 -3.38
N SER A 247 -8.05 -8.01 -2.63
CA SER A 247 -9.41 -8.51 -2.84
C SER A 247 -10.04 -8.04 -4.16
N ARG A 248 -9.64 -6.90 -4.76
CA ARG A 248 -10.08 -6.47 -6.09
C ARG A 248 -9.51 -7.37 -7.20
N MET A 249 -8.22 -7.74 -7.08
CA MET A 249 -7.58 -8.73 -7.97
C MET A 249 -8.12 -10.16 -7.76
N PHE A 250 -8.44 -10.54 -6.51
CA PHE A 250 -9.10 -11.81 -6.20
C PHE A 250 -10.52 -11.87 -6.77
N PHE A 251 -11.32 -10.81 -6.62
CA PHE A 251 -12.67 -10.69 -7.20
C PHE A 251 -12.65 -10.74 -8.74
N GLN A 252 -11.63 -10.18 -9.38
CA GLN A 252 -11.44 -10.27 -10.84
C GLN A 252 -11.18 -11.70 -11.31
N LYS A 253 -10.41 -12.50 -10.55
CA LYS A 253 -10.13 -13.91 -10.87
C LYS A 253 -11.31 -14.85 -10.59
N VAL A 254 -12.06 -14.63 -9.51
CA VAL A 254 -13.09 -15.56 -9.04
C VAL A 254 -14.50 -15.20 -9.56
N PHE A 255 -14.81 -13.91 -9.74
CA PHE A 255 -16.14 -13.44 -10.17
C PHE A 255 -16.08 -12.42 -11.32
N PRO A 256 -15.60 -12.81 -12.52
CA PRO A 256 -15.38 -11.88 -13.63
C PRO A 256 -16.68 -11.22 -14.14
N ARG A 257 -17.84 -11.87 -14.04
CA ARG A 257 -19.13 -11.28 -14.43
C ARG A 257 -19.57 -10.16 -13.49
N VAL A 258 -19.38 -10.32 -12.17
CA VAL A 258 -19.70 -9.28 -11.18
C VAL A 258 -18.73 -8.12 -11.31
N TYR A 259 -17.43 -8.41 -11.49
CA TYR A 259 -16.41 -7.40 -11.79
C TYR A 259 -16.74 -6.60 -13.06
N ASN A 260 -17.21 -7.25 -14.13
CA ASN A 260 -17.61 -6.56 -15.38
C ASN A 260 -18.89 -5.73 -15.23
N ILE A 261 -19.84 -6.16 -14.39
CA ILE A 261 -21.03 -5.37 -14.04
C ILE A 261 -20.62 -4.15 -13.18
N TRP A 262 -19.69 -4.33 -12.24
CA TRP A 262 -19.09 -3.26 -11.45
C TRP A 262 -18.26 -2.30 -12.32
N ASN A 263 -17.51 -2.83 -13.28
CA ASN A 263 -16.78 -2.03 -14.27
C ASN A 263 -17.72 -1.33 -15.24
N ARG A 264 -18.90 -1.85 -15.57
CA ARG A 264 -19.94 -1.09 -16.28
C ARG A 264 -20.52 0.06 -15.45
N TYR A 265 -20.42 -0.01 -14.12
CA TYR A 265 -20.71 1.10 -13.21
C TYR A 265 -19.54 2.10 -13.11
N ILE A 266 -18.30 1.65 -13.33
CA ILE A 266 -17.06 2.47 -13.30
C ILE A 266 -16.77 3.11 -14.67
N TYR A 267 -17.06 2.43 -15.78
CA TYR A 267 -17.04 3.00 -17.13
C TYR A 267 -18.23 3.94 -17.25
N MET A 268 -17.87 5.21 -17.22
CA MET A 268 -18.77 6.33 -17.08
C MET A 268 -19.83 6.37 -18.18
N ASP A 269 -21.07 6.13 -17.77
CA ASP A 269 -22.26 6.51 -18.54
C ASP A 269 -22.36 8.04 -18.52
N VAL A 270 -21.84 8.67 -19.57
CA VAL A 270 -21.73 10.13 -19.67
C VAL A 270 -23.10 10.78 -19.47
N GLU A 271 -24.18 10.19 -20.00
CA GLU A 271 -25.53 10.72 -19.85
C GLU A 271 -26.03 10.74 -18.39
N LYS A 272 -25.61 9.76 -17.57
CA LYS A 272 -25.96 9.75 -16.14
C LYS A 272 -25.17 10.76 -15.33
N GLU A 273 -23.91 11.00 -15.69
CA GLU A 273 -23.07 11.99 -14.99
C GLU A 273 -23.42 13.42 -15.38
N LYS A 274 -23.83 13.67 -16.64
CA LYS A 274 -24.37 14.97 -17.08
C LYS A 274 -25.52 15.44 -16.19
N LYS A 275 -26.35 14.52 -15.67
CA LYS A 275 -27.48 14.85 -14.77
C LYS A 275 -27.05 15.21 -13.34
N LYS A 276 -25.83 14.88 -12.93
CA LYS A 276 -25.32 15.11 -11.56
C LYS A 276 -24.44 16.36 -11.45
N ILE A 277 -23.94 16.86 -12.57
CA ILE A 277 -22.92 17.92 -12.61
C ILE A 277 -23.49 19.14 -13.33
N SER A 278 -23.31 20.32 -12.76
CA SER A 278 -23.58 21.58 -13.46
C SER A 278 -22.49 21.81 -14.50
N ILE A 279 -22.82 21.60 -15.78
CA ILE A 279 -21.91 21.89 -16.90
C ILE A 279 -21.99 23.40 -17.18
N PRO A 280 -20.88 24.13 -17.09
CA PRO A 280 -20.90 25.57 -17.31
C PRO A 280 -20.88 25.86 -18.81
N ASP A 281 -21.39 27.03 -19.20
CA ASP A 281 -21.36 27.46 -20.59
C ASP A 281 -19.93 27.69 -21.09
N PHE A 282 -19.69 27.40 -22.37
CA PHE A 282 -18.46 27.72 -23.08
C PHE A 282 -18.59 29.04 -23.84
N TYR A 283 -17.44 29.65 -24.15
CA TYR A 283 -17.41 30.89 -24.92
C TYR A 283 -17.74 30.59 -26.40
N LYS A 284 -18.74 31.27 -26.96
CA LYS A 284 -19.11 31.18 -28.38
C LYS A 284 -18.29 32.13 -29.23
#